data_AF-A0A0C9WRX9-F1
#
_entry.id   AF-A0A0C9WRX9-F1
#
_cell.length_a   1.000
_cell.length_b   1.000
_cell.length_c   1.000
_cell.angle_alpha   90.00
_cell.angle_beta   90.00
_cell.angle_gamma   90.00
#
_symmetry.space_group_name_H-M   'P 1'
#
loop_
_entity.id
_entity.type
_entity.pdbx_description
1 polymer ?
#
loop_
_entity_poly.entity_id
_entity_poly.type
_entity_poly.pdbx_seq_one_letter_code
_entity_poly.pdbx_strand_id
1 'polypeptide(L)'
;HCPPRNPAEKISSGFKATEYYLYLFGLGPGVFRAVLPKKYWQNFCKLVHGFRIIIQWSIRGRQVLEAHVSFTSFFEEYENLYYQRRMDRLHFCRPCLHTLLHAAPEIIHVGPGAYTTQFTMERAI
;
A
#
# COMPACT_ATOMS: atom_id res chain seq x y z
N HIS A 1 -16.24 -0.71 25.36
CA HIS A 1 -14.86 -0.80 24.87
C HIS A 1 -14.80 -2.03 23.96
N CYS A 2 -14.50 -1.89 22.66
CA CYS A 2 -14.37 -3.06 21.80
C CYS A 2 -13.00 -3.71 22.10
N PRO A 3 -12.91 -5.03 22.29
CA PRO A 3 -11.63 -5.69 22.53
C PRO A 3 -10.70 -5.49 21.32
N PRO A 4 -9.37 -5.43 21.53
CA PRO A 4 -8.41 -5.35 20.44
C PRO A 4 -8.58 -6.58 19.54
N ARG A 5 -8.86 -6.33 18.26
CA ARG A 5 -9.13 -7.37 17.26
C ARG A 5 -7.80 -7.91 16.73
N ASN A 6 -7.68 -9.22 16.58
CA ASN A 6 -6.46 -9.86 16.11
C ASN A 6 -6.43 -9.87 14.57
N PRO A 7 -5.49 -9.16 13.91
CA PRO A 7 -5.40 -9.14 12.45
C PRO A 7 -4.94 -10.48 11.85
N ALA A 8 -4.43 -11.42 12.68
CA ALA A 8 -4.09 -12.77 12.26
C ALA A 8 -5.31 -13.71 12.14
N GLU A 9 -6.45 -13.32 12.71
CA GLU A 9 -7.71 -14.02 12.48
C GLU A 9 -8.25 -13.71 11.08
N LYS A 10 -9.29 -14.45 10.65
CA LYS A 10 -9.87 -14.34 9.30
C LYS A 10 -10.12 -12.87 8.93
N ILE A 11 -9.89 -12.46 7.67
CA ILE A 11 -10.10 -11.06 7.21
C ILE A 11 -11.52 -10.54 7.52
N SER A 12 -12.50 -11.44 7.65
CA SER A 12 -13.88 -11.12 8.07
C SER A 12 -14.09 -11.08 9.59
N SER A 13 -13.03 -11.11 10.42
CA SER A 13 -13.07 -11.12 11.90
C SER A 13 -13.48 -9.77 12.50
N GLY A 14 -13.83 -8.81 11.65
CA GLY A 14 -14.30 -7.49 12.04
C GLY A 14 -13.20 -6.42 12.04
N PHE A 15 -11.99 -6.71 11.56
CA PHE A 15 -10.97 -5.68 11.35
C PHE A 15 -11.40 -4.78 10.16
N LYS A 16 -11.55 -3.48 10.41
CA LYS A 16 -12.05 -2.51 9.43
C LYS A 16 -10.94 -2.11 8.47
N ALA A 17 -11.32 -1.66 7.27
CA ALA A 17 -10.37 -1.15 6.28
C ALA A 17 -9.46 -0.04 6.85
N THR A 18 -10.00 0.84 7.71
CA THR A 18 -9.21 1.89 8.39
C THR A 18 -8.19 1.32 9.39
N GLU A 19 -8.54 0.23 10.07
CA GLU A 19 -7.64 -0.46 11.01
C GLU A 19 -6.51 -1.16 10.23
N TYR A 20 -6.83 -1.83 9.11
CA TYR A 20 -5.81 -2.42 8.21
C TYR A 20 -4.89 -1.35 7.62
N TYR A 21 -5.46 -0.22 7.20
CA TYR A 21 -4.70 0.91 6.69
C TYR A 21 -3.72 1.43 7.76
N LEU A 22 -4.17 1.67 8.99
CA LEU A 22 -3.31 2.12 10.09
C LEU A 22 -2.23 1.09 10.42
N TYR A 23 -2.58 -0.19 10.47
CA TYR A 23 -1.65 -1.27 10.76
C TYR A 23 -0.54 -1.36 9.71
N LEU A 24 -0.88 -1.39 8.42
CA LEU A 24 0.09 -1.53 7.34
C LEU A 24 0.89 -0.25 7.10
N PHE A 25 0.21 0.87 6.84
CA PHE A 25 0.87 2.09 6.36
C PHE A 25 1.30 3.04 7.48
N GLY A 26 0.69 2.94 8.67
CA GLY A 26 1.06 3.73 9.84
C GLY A 26 2.10 3.04 10.72
N LEU A 27 1.75 1.85 11.24
CA LEU A 27 2.56 1.12 12.22
C LEU A 27 3.57 0.16 11.58
N GLY A 28 3.24 -0.41 10.42
CA GLY A 28 3.99 -1.45 9.75
C GLY A 28 5.49 -1.19 9.61
N PRO A 29 5.95 0.01 9.17
CA PRO A 29 7.39 0.28 9.04
C PRO A 29 8.17 0.08 10.35
N GLY A 30 7.57 0.41 11.49
CA GLY A 30 8.18 0.20 12.80
C GLY A 30 8.07 -1.25 13.26
N VAL A 31 6.85 -1.79 13.25
CA VAL A 31 6.55 -3.13 13.77
C VAL A 31 7.27 -4.23 12.97
N PHE A 32 7.27 -4.14 11.64
CA PHE A 32 7.84 -5.17 10.80
C PHE A 32 9.36 -5.13 10.73
N ARG A 33 10.00 -4.04 11.17
CA ARG A 33 11.46 -3.93 11.19
C ARG A 33 12.10 -5.00 12.07
N ALA A 34 11.44 -5.38 13.16
CA ALA A 34 11.93 -6.39 14.10
C ALA A 34 11.71 -7.83 13.62
N VAL A 35 10.82 -8.04 12.65
CA VAL A 35 10.32 -9.37 12.25
C VAL A 35 10.78 -9.75 10.86
N LEU A 36 10.80 -8.81 9.91
CA LEU A 36 11.13 -9.08 8.52
C LEU A 36 12.65 -9.02 8.29
N PRO A 37 13.20 -9.93 7.47
CA PRO A 37 14.54 -9.76 6.94
C PRO A 37 14.68 -8.43 6.20
N LYS A 38 15.86 -7.80 6.34
CA LYS A 38 16.14 -6.43 5.88
C LYS A 38 15.64 -6.12 4.46
N LYS A 39 15.88 -7.02 3.50
CA LYS A 39 15.48 -6.84 2.09
C LYS A 39 13.97 -6.69 1.89
N TYR A 40 13.17 -7.48 2.62
CA TYR A 40 11.72 -7.45 2.52
C TYR A 40 11.14 -6.22 3.24
N TRP A 41 11.75 -5.86 4.38
CA TRP A 41 11.38 -4.64 5.10
C TRP A 41 11.67 -3.39 4.29
N GLN A 42 12.84 -3.30 3.64
CA GLN A 42 13.19 -2.16 2.78
C GLN A 42 12.23 -2.02 1.59
N ASN A 43 11.93 -3.14 0.92
CA ASN A 43 10.94 -3.14 -0.16
C ASN A 43 9.56 -2.68 0.35
N PHE A 44 9.11 -3.22 1.50
CA PHE A 44 7.85 -2.79 2.13
C PHE A 44 7.83 -1.29 2.46
N CYS A 45 8.93 -0.73 2.96
CA CYS A 45 9.02 0.69 3.27
C CYS A 45 8.88 1.59 2.02
N LYS A 46 9.33 1.13 0.83
CA LYS A 46 9.12 1.87 -0.43
C LYS A 46 7.65 1.94 -0.81
N LEU A 47 6.93 0.82 -0.67
CA LEU A 47 5.48 0.78 -0.84
C LEU A 47 4.81 1.76 0.12
N VAL A 48 5.14 1.71 1.41
CA VAL A 48 4.54 2.60 2.41
C VAL A 48 4.84 4.07 2.11
N HIS A 49 6.06 4.39 1.70
CA HIS A 49 6.46 5.76 1.36
C HIS A 49 5.64 6.32 0.20
N GLY A 50 5.57 5.60 -0.92
CA GLY A 50 4.74 6.00 -2.06
C GLY A 50 3.26 6.14 -1.67
N PHE A 51 2.73 5.17 -0.91
CA PHE A 51 1.32 5.18 -0.49
C PHE A 51 0.99 6.40 0.39
N ARG A 52 1.87 6.72 1.36
CA ARG A 52 1.69 7.88 2.24
C ARG A 52 1.75 9.22 1.53
N ILE A 53 2.35 9.29 0.35
CA ILE A 53 2.35 10.48 -0.49
C ILE A 53 1.02 10.61 -1.24
N ILE A 54 0.59 9.56 -1.94
CA ILE A 54 -0.58 9.63 -2.84
C ILE A 54 -1.91 9.90 -2.12
N ILE A 55 -2.01 9.53 -0.85
CA ILE A 55 -3.20 9.74 -0.02
C ILE A 55 -3.23 11.09 0.71
N GLN A 56 -2.26 11.98 0.47
CA GLN A 56 -2.27 13.30 1.09
C GLN A 56 -3.42 14.14 0.52
N TRP A 57 -4.03 14.97 1.36
CA TRP A 57 -5.05 15.93 0.92
C TRP A 57 -4.51 17.00 -0.03
N SER A 58 -3.22 17.33 0.09
CA SER A 58 -2.51 18.25 -0.78
C SER A 58 -1.17 17.66 -1.14
N ILE A 59 -0.88 17.58 -2.44
CA ILE A 59 0.33 16.96 -2.97
C ILE A 59 0.98 17.90 -3.99
N ARG A 60 2.30 18.07 -3.89
CA ARG A 60 3.09 18.84 -4.86
C ARG A 60 3.56 17.92 -5.98
N GLY A 61 3.77 18.46 -7.18
CA GLY A 61 4.28 17.67 -8.33
C GLY A 61 5.58 16.92 -8.05
N ARG A 62 6.49 17.49 -7.26
CA ARG A 62 7.72 16.80 -6.81
C ARG A 62 7.41 15.56 -5.97
N GLN A 63 6.41 15.62 -5.10
CA GLN A 63 5.99 14.48 -4.28
C GLN A 63 5.33 13.41 -5.15
N VAL A 64 4.56 13.80 -6.18
CA VAL A 64 4.01 12.85 -7.17
C VAL A 64 5.14 12.06 -7.84
N LEU A 65 6.20 12.75 -8.29
CA LEU A 65 7.37 12.09 -8.86
C LEU A 65 8.06 11.15 -7.87
N GLU A 66 8.22 11.59 -6.62
CA GLU A 66 8.81 10.77 -5.54
C GLU A 66 7.99 9.50 -5.26
N ALA A 67 6.66 9.61 -5.25
CA ALA A 67 5.77 8.46 -5.12
C ALA A 67 5.89 7.50 -6.30
N HIS A 68 5.94 8.03 -7.53
CA HIS A 68 6.13 7.23 -8.73
C HIS A 68 7.45 6.45 -8.67
N VAL A 69 8.58 7.11 -8.37
CA VAL A 69 9.88 6.46 -8.22
C VAL A 69 9.84 5.37 -7.14
N SER A 70 9.17 5.64 -6.03
CA SER A 70 9.04 4.69 -4.91
C SER A 70 8.24 3.45 -5.30
N PHE A 71 7.13 3.62 -6.03
CA PHE A 71 6.34 2.49 -6.52
C PHE A 71 7.10 1.70 -7.57
N THR A 72 7.71 2.34 -8.57
CA THR A 72 8.49 1.64 -9.60
C THR A 72 9.62 0.83 -8.97
N SER A 73 10.38 1.44 -8.04
CA SER A 73 11.44 0.76 -7.29
C SER A 73 10.91 -0.40 -6.44
N PHE A 74 9.73 -0.25 -5.83
CA PHE A 74 9.06 -1.32 -5.11
C PHE A 74 8.69 -2.48 -6.04
N PHE A 75 8.15 -2.20 -7.24
CA PHE A 75 7.75 -3.25 -8.18
C PHE A 75 8.93 -4.02 -8.75
N GLU A 76 10.02 -3.33 -9.11
CA GLU A 76 11.25 -3.96 -9.57
C GLU A 76 11.82 -4.92 -8.50
N GLU A 77 11.86 -4.48 -7.25
CA GLU A 77 12.29 -5.36 -6.14
C GLU A 77 11.26 -6.44 -5.84
N TYR A 78 9.97 -6.15 -5.94
CA TYR A 78 8.91 -7.13 -5.71
C TYR A 78 9.00 -8.29 -6.71
N GLU A 79 9.22 -7.96 -7.98
CA GLU A 79 9.44 -8.93 -9.04
C GLU A 79 10.63 -9.84 -8.73
N ASN A 80 11.74 -9.29 -8.25
CA ASN A 80 12.94 -10.07 -7.94
C ASN A 80 12.83 -10.85 -6.62
N LEU A 81 12.16 -10.31 -5.61
CA LEU A 81 12.11 -10.88 -4.26
C LEU A 81 11.01 -11.92 -4.05
N TYR A 82 9.83 -11.73 -4.66
CA TYR A 82 8.62 -12.52 -4.38
C TYR A 82 8.21 -13.34 -5.60
N TYR A 83 7.91 -12.67 -6.73
CA TYR A 83 7.43 -13.31 -7.95
C TYR A 83 8.52 -14.11 -8.67
N GLN A 84 9.75 -13.62 -8.66
CA GLN A 84 10.94 -14.22 -9.29
C GLN A 84 10.77 -14.56 -10.77
N ARG A 85 9.86 -13.87 -11.49
CA ARG A 85 9.54 -14.14 -12.91
C ARG A 85 9.10 -15.59 -13.16
N ARG A 86 8.52 -16.21 -12.15
CA ARG A 86 8.11 -17.61 -12.17
C ARG A 86 6.61 -17.71 -12.44
N MET A 87 6.23 -18.43 -13.49
CA MET A 87 4.83 -18.60 -13.88
C MET A 87 3.96 -19.20 -12.76
N ASP A 88 4.50 -20.14 -11.98
CA ASP A 88 3.81 -20.73 -10.83
C ASP A 88 3.51 -19.73 -9.70
N ARG A 89 4.15 -18.55 -9.74
CA ARG A 89 4.03 -17.46 -8.77
C ARG A 89 3.27 -16.25 -9.31
N LEU A 90 2.73 -16.34 -10.53
CA LEU A 90 2.02 -15.23 -11.17
C LEU A 90 0.82 -14.73 -10.35
N HIS A 91 0.24 -15.61 -9.52
CA HIS A 91 -0.86 -15.26 -8.61
C HIS A 91 -0.50 -14.19 -7.55
N PHE A 92 0.80 -13.94 -7.30
CA PHE A 92 1.25 -12.82 -6.45
C PHE A 92 1.15 -11.46 -7.14
N CYS A 93 1.11 -11.40 -8.48
CA CYS A 93 0.97 -10.17 -9.27
C CYS A 93 -0.49 -9.73 -9.32
N ARG A 94 -1.06 -9.38 -8.16
CA ARG A 94 -2.47 -9.00 -8.04
C ARG A 94 -2.77 -7.67 -8.74
N PRO A 95 -3.95 -7.49 -9.36
CA PRO A 95 -4.32 -6.24 -10.01
C PRO A 95 -4.20 -5.01 -9.10
N CYS A 96 -4.57 -5.12 -7.82
CA CYS A 96 -4.47 -4.03 -6.85
C CYS A 96 -3.02 -3.55 -6.64
N LEU A 97 -2.03 -4.43 -6.78
CA LEU A 97 -0.62 -4.03 -6.78
C LEU A 97 -0.33 -3.28 -8.08
N HIS A 98 -0.65 -3.85 -9.24
CA HIS A 98 -0.38 -3.20 -10.52
C HIS A 98 -0.97 -1.78 -10.64
N THR A 99 -2.17 -1.54 -10.09
CA THR A 99 -2.80 -0.21 -10.05
C THR A 99 -1.89 0.86 -9.41
N LEU A 100 -1.03 0.50 -8.45
CA LEU A 100 -0.13 1.45 -7.79
C LEU A 100 0.91 2.07 -8.74
N LEU A 101 1.30 1.39 -9.82
CA LEU A 101 2.21 1.94 -10.84
C LEU A 101 1.57 3.14 -11.56
N HIS A 102 0.26 3.09 -11.72
CA HIS A 102 -0.53 4.13 -12.39
C HIS A 102 -1.03 5.21 -11.42
N ALA A 103 -1.09 4.91 -10.12
CA ALA A 103 -1.67 5.81 -9.12
C ALA A 103 -1.00 7.19 -9.08
N ALA A 104 0.33 7.25 -9.11
CA ALA A 104 1.04 8.53 -9.08
C ALA A 104 0.85 9.37 -10.36
N PRO A 105 1.03 8.82 -11.59
CA PRO A 105 0.67 9.54 -12.81
C PRO A 105 -0.78 10.02 -12.84
N GLU A 106 -1.72 9.22 -12.36
CA GLU A 106 -3.15 9.54 -12.41
C GLU A 106 -3.52 10.75 -11.54
N ILE A 107 -2.81 10.96 -10.43
CA ILE A 107 -3.02 12.12 -9.55
C ILE A 107 -2.87 13.46 -10.27
N ILE A 108 -2.07 13.51 -11.33
CA ILE A 108 -1.91 14.72 -12.15
C ILE A 108 -3.23 15.07 -12.86
N HIS A 109 -4.03 14.06 -13.21
CA HIS A 109 -5.29 14.22 -13.94
C HIS A 109 -6.49 14.38 -13.02
N VAL A 110 -6.59 13.56 -11.96
CA VAL A 110 -7.79 13.46 -11.11
C VAL A 110 -7.62 14.03 -9.71
N GLY A 111 -6.42 14.50 -9.38
CA GLY A 111 -6.07 14.98 -8.04
C GLY A 111 -5.68 13.86 -7.07
N PRO A 112 -5.37 14.22 -5.82
CA PRO A 112 -4.90 13.26 -4.80
C PRO A 112 -5.83 12.08 -4.55
N GLY A 113 -5.24 10.92 -4.24
CA GLY A 113 -5.98 9.68 -3.99
C GLY A 113 -6.95 9.73 -2.81
N ALA A 114 -6.77 10.69 -1.89
CA ALA A 114 -7.74 10.95 -0.82
C ALA A 114 -9.15 11.28 -1.36
N TYR A 115 -9.23 11.94 -2.52
CA TYR A 115 -10.50 12.36 -3.11
C TYR A 115 -11.22 11.25 -3.88
N THR A 116 -10.52 10.17 -4.22
CA THR A 116 -11.06 9.06 -5.03
C THR A 116 -11.32 7.80 -4.19
N THR A 117 -11.19 7.87 -2.87
CA THR A 117 -11.46 6.73 -1.98
C THR A 117 -12.95 6.37 -1.93
N GLN A 118 -13.25 5.09 -1.72
CA GLN A 118 -14.63 4.60 -1.60
C GLN A 118 -15.19 4.67 -0.17
N PHE A 119 -14.39 5.10 0.83
CA PHE A 119 -14.76 5.10 2.24
C PHE A 119 -16.08 5.81 2.56
N THR A 120 -16.39 6.90 1.85
CA THR A 120 -17.63 7.67 2.04
C THR A 120 -18.84 6.95 1.47
N MET A 121 -18.68 6.19 0.38
CA MET A 121 -19.75 5.44 -0.28
C MET A 121 -20.07 4.13 0.44
N GLU A 122 -19.08 3.48 1.05
CA GLU A 122 -19.26 2.20 1.78
C GLU A 122 -20.23 2.29 2.97
N ARG A 123 -20.56 3.50 3.43
CA ARG A 123 -21.50 3.73 4.55
C ARG A 123 -22.90 4.14 4.10
N ALA A 124 -23.13 4.24 2.80
CA ALA A 124 -24.39 4.71 2.20
C ALA A 124 -25.32 3.57 1.73
N ILE A 125 -24.89 2.31 1.88
CA ILE A 125 -25.65 1.09 1.56
C ILE A 125 -26.00 0.39 2.87
#